data_AF-A0A357KW96-F1
#
_entry.id   AF-A0A357KW96-F1
#
_cell.length_a   1.000
_cell.length_b   1.000
_cell.length_c   1.000
_cell.angle_alpha   90.00
_cell.angle_beta   90.00
_cell.angle_gamma   90.00
#
_symmetry.space_group_name_H-M   'P 1'
#
loop_
_entity.id
_entity.type
_entity.pdbx_description
1 polymer ?
#
loop_
_entity_poly.entity_id
_entity_poly.type
_entity_poly.pdbx_seq_one_letter_code
_entity_poly.pdbx_strand_id
1 'polypeptide(L)'
;MNHLHHSPQDFEPTREDVLIGRVVDSEASGADWEALEAIASRDPGVWERLGRAQRVHARLEREVEDAIAIAELVDIPSAHAAGFSLAARVRQYSGWAVAAVIGVAFLGTMGVIKPGASGPAQLGGISPIAYGSPDEALQAYLRTGKEKGLVVEEIPSVLIDARVIDGGGRKEVVYVRQILERKIVTDLLVPSVEVDENGQRRLFERPVGTVTSPRSPEGPV
;
A
#
# COMPACT_ATOMS: atom_id res chain seq x y z
N MET A 1 -28.38 27.48 15.67
CA MET A 1 -28.26 26.18 14.97
C MET A 1 -27.31 25.33 15.79
N ASN A 2 -27.85 24.41 16.58
CA ASN A 2 -27.07 23.56 17.49
C ASN A 2 -26.43 22.44 16.66
N HIS A 3 -25.12 22.51 16.43
CA HIS A 3 -24.34 21.36 16.00
C HIS A 3 -24.29 20.38 17.17
N LEU A 4 -25.15 19.37 17.13
CA LEU A 4 -24.97 18.17 17.93
C LEU A 4 -23.66 17.54 17.45
N HIS A 5 -22.57 17.84 18.16
CA HIS A 5 -21.37 17.01 18.10
C HIS A 5 -21.80 15.62 18.57
N HIS A 6 -22.20 14.79 17.62
CA HIS A 6 -22.24 13.36 17.80
C HIS A 6 -20.78 12.96 17.94
N SER A 7 -20.27 12.98 19.17
CA SER A 7 -19.09 12.20 19.50
C SER A 7 -19.37 10.80 18.95
N PRO A 8 -18.42 10.15 18.26
CA PRO A 8 -18.52 8.74 17.89
C PRO A 8 -18.54 7.94 19.19
N GLN A 9 -19.65 7.99 19.91
CA GLN A 9 -19.95 7.17 21.06
C GLN A 9 -20.11 5.78 20.50
N ASP A 10 -19.17 4.91 20.84
CA ASP A 10 -19.30 3.47 21.01
C ASP A 10 -20.65 2.91 20.52
N PHE A 11 -20.79 2.80 19.20
CA PHE A 11 -21.92 2.09 18.62
C PHE A 11 -21.68 0.61 18.92
N GLU A 12 -22.22 0.12 20.03
CA GLU A 12 -22.34 -1.31 20.25
C GLU A 12 -23.48 -1.81 19.36
N PRO A 13 -23.17 -2.55 18.27
CA PRO A 13 -24.20 -3.03 17.36
C PRO A 13 -25.14 -3.96 18.13
N THR A 14 -26.45 -3.70 18.03
CA THR A 14 -27.41 -4.63 18.62
C THR A 14 -27.34 -5.96 17.88
N ARG A 15 -27.79 -7.05 18.52
CA ARG A 15 -27.88 -8.35 17.86
C ARG A 15 -28.72 -8.29 16.57
N GLU A 16 -29.74 -7.43 16.56
CA GLU A 16 -30.55 -7.18 15.37
C GLU A 16 -29.73 -6.54 14.24
N ASP A 17 -28.95 -5.50 14.55
CA ASP A 17 -28.09 -4.82 13.58
C ASP A 17 -27.09 -5.79 12.94
N VAL A 18 -26.53 -6.71 13.74
CA VAL A 18 -25.62 -7.76 13.24
C VAL A 18 -26.33 -8.72 12.29
N LEU A 19 -27.57 -9.15 12.61
CA LEU A 19 -28.34 -10.03 11.74
C LEU A 19 -28.76 -9.33 10.44
N ILE A 20 -29.20 -8.07 10.51
CA ILE A 20 -29.52 -7.26 9.34
C ILE A 20 -28.28 -7.08 8.46
N GLY A 21 -27.12 -6.75 9.04
CA GLY A 21 -25.85 -6.64 8.32
C GLY A 21 -25.51 -7.91 7.56
N ARG A 22 -25.54 -9.07 8.24
CA ARG A 22 -25.26 -10.36 7.59
C ARG A 22 -26.23 -10.72 6.47
N VAL A 23 -27.51 -10.35 6.59
CA VAL A 23 -28.49 -10.54 5.50
C VAL A 23 -28.16 -9.63 4.31
N VAL A 24 -27.84 -8.37 4.56
CA VAL A 24 -27.49 -7.39 3.51
C VAL A 24 -26.22 -7.81 2.77
N ASP A 25 -25.20 -8.29 3.49
CA ASP A 25 -23.93 -8.75 2.92
C ASP A 25 -24.01 -10.16 2.29
N SER A 26 -25.21 -10.76 2.23
CA SER A 26 -25.45 -12.11 1.70
C SER A 26 -24.71 -13.23 2.46
N GLU A 27 -24.36 -13.03 3.73
CA GLU A 27 -23.68 -13.98 4.62
C GLU A 27 -24.61 -14.67 5.64
N ALA A 28 -25.91 -14.38 5.58
CA ALA A 28 -26.89 -14.95 6.50
C ALA A 28 -27.16 -16.43 6.20
N SER A 29 -27.00 -17.26 7.24
CA SER A 29 -27.40 -18.67 7.22
C SER A 29 -28.91 -18.83 7.45
N GLY A 30 -29.44 -20.04 7.27
CA GLY A 30 -30.84 -20.34 7.62
C GLY A 30 -31.18 -20.05 9.08
N ALA A 31 -30.25 -20.31 10.01
CA ALA A 31 -30.44 -20.02 11.43
C ALA A 31 -30.48 -18.51 11.72
N ASP A 32 -29.79 -17.68 10.92
CA ASP A 32 -29.83 -16.22 11.05
C ASP A 32 -31.18 -15.66 10.58
N TRP A 33 -31.74 -16.23 9.52
CA TRP A 33 -33.09 -15.91 9.05
C TRP A 33 -34.15 -16.26 10.09
N GLU A 34 -34.10 -17.47 10.66
CA GLU A 34 -35.01 -17.87 11.74
C GLU A 34 -34.90 -16.95 12.96
N ALA A 35 -33.68 -16.56 13.34
CA ALA A 35 -33.45 -15.63 14.45
C ALA A 35 -34.01 -14.23 14.14
N LEU A 36 -33.83 -13.72 12.93
CA LEU A 36 -34.36 -12.43 12.51
C LEU A 36 -35.90 -12.45 12.46
N GLU A 37 -36.50 -13.53 11.97
CA GLU A 37 -37.95 -13.72 11.95
C GLU A 37 -38.54 -13.77 13.37
N ALA A 38 -37.86 -14.43 14.31
CA ALA A 38 -38.27 -14.46 15.71
C ALA A 38 -38.21 -13.08 16.41
N ILE A 39 -37.30 -12.20 15.98
CA ILE A 39 -37.29 -10.80 16.44
C ILE A 39 -38.43 -10.04 15.77
N ALA A 40 -38.60 -10.21 14.45
CA ALA A 40 -39.61 -9.52 13.67
C ALA A 40 -41.05 -9.88 14.05
N SER A 41 -41.27 -11.09 14.59
CA SER A 41 -42.58 -11.50 15.13
C SER A 41 -42.99 -10.68 16.36
N ARG A 42 -42.01 -10.06 17.06
CA ARG A 42 -42.23 -9.20 18.22
C ARG A 42 -42.18 -7.71 17.85
N ASP A 43 -41.33 -7.37 16.88
CA ASP A 43 -41.20 -6.03 16.31
C ASP A 43 -41.27 -6.07 14.77
N PRO A 44 -42.44 -5.82 14.16
CA PRO A 44 -42.57 -5.75 12.71
C PRO A 44 -41.70 -4.66 12.05
N GLY A 45 -41.24 -3.66 12.81
CA GLY A 45 -40.37 -2.59 12.32
C GLY A 45 -38.99 -3.07 11.84
N VAL A 46 -38.57 -4.27 12.26
CA VAL A 46 -37.33 -4.94 11.78
C VAL A 46 -37.34 -5.09 10.26
N TRP A 47 -38.48 -5.44 9.66
CA TRP A 47 -38.59 -5.60 8.20
C TRP A 47 -38.43 -4.27 7.46
N GLU A 48 -38.90 -3.16 8.04
CA GLU A 48 -38.68 -1.84 7.48
C GLU A 48 -37.20 -1.45 7.52
N ARG A 49 -36.53 -1.73 8.64
CA ARG A 49 -35.09 -1.48 8.81
C ARG A 49 -34.25 -2.32 7.84
N LEU A 50 -34.55 -3.62 7.70
CA LEU A 50 -33.91 -4.48 6.70
C LEU A 50 -34.11 -3.95 5.28
N GLY A 51 -35.36 -3.64 4.89
CA GLY A 51 -35.66 -3.11 3.56
C GLY A 51 -34.99 -1.76 3.29
N ARG A 52 -34.81 -0.92 4.32
CA ARG A 52 -34.05 0.33 4.23
C ARG A 52 -32.56 0.05 4.03
N ALA A 53 -31.98 -0.88 4.79
CA ALA A 53 -30.58 -1.27 4.66
C ALA A 53 -30.27 -1.84 3.26
N GLN A 54 -31.14 -2.72 2.74
CA GLN A 54 -31.01 -3.26 1.38
C GLN A 54 -31.07 -2.17 0.30
N ARG A 55 -31.94 -1.17 0.43
CA ARG A 55 -31.97 -0.03 -0.52
C ARG A 55 -30.72 0.83 -0.46
N VAL A 56 -30.15 1.03 0.74
CA VAL A 56 -28.89 1.76 0.90
C VAL A 56 -27.73 0.97 0.28
N HIS A 57 -27.68 -0.34 0.51
CA HIS A 57 -26.67 -1.23 -0.09
C HIS A 57 -26.75 -1.22 -1.62
N ALA A 58 -27.92 -1.44 -2.20
CA ALA A 58 -28.10 -1.40 -3.67
C ALA A 58 -27.75 -0.05 -4.30
N ARG A 59 -27.89 1.06 -3.54
CA ARG A 59 -27.42 2.38 -3.99
C ARG A 59 -25.90 2.47 -3.93
N LEU A 60 -25.28 2.00 -2.86
CA LEU A 60 -23.82 1.98 -2.71
C LEU A 60 -23.17 1.13 -3.81
N GLU A 61 -23.69 -0.07 -4.07
CA GLU A 61 -23.22 -0.95 -5.15
C GLU A 61 -23.21 -0.22 -6.49
N ARG A 62 -24.33 0.44 -6.86
CA ARG A 62 -24.42 1.20 -8.11
C ARG A 62 -23.40 2.32 -8.20
N GLU A 63 -23.21 3.10 -7.14
CA GLU A 63 -22.25 4.21 -7.14
C GLU A 63 -20.80 3.70 -7.24
N VAL A 64 -20.50 2.54 -6.64
CA VAL A 64 -19.20 1.87 -6.79
C VAL A 64 -19.00 1.35 -8.21
N GLU A 65 -20.01 0.71 -8.80
CA GLU A 65 -19.98 0.26 -10.20
C GLU A 65 -19.75 1.43 -11.16
N ASP A 66 -20.46 2.56 -10.95
CA ASP A 66 -20.27 3.78 -11.75
C ASP A 66 -18.84 4.33 -11.59
N ALA A 67 -18.28 4.31 -10.37
CA ALA A 67 -16.90 4.73 -10.12
C ALA A 67 -15.86 3.80 -10.78
N ILE A 68 -16.10 2.49 -10.75
CA ILE A 68 -15.25 1.49 -11.43
C ILE A 68 -15.30 1.71 -12.95
N ALA A 69 -16.48 1.93 -13.52
CA ALA A 69 -16.64 2.20 -14.95
C ALA A 69 -15.84 3.44 -15.40
N ILE A 70 -15.81 4.50 -14.57
CA ILE A 70 -14.97 5.68 -14.83
C ILE A 70 -13.47 5.34 -14.73
N ALA A 71 -13.07 4.52 -13.76
CA ALA A 71 -11.69 4.11 -13.59
C ALA A 71 -11.19 3.25 -14.77
N GLU A 72 -12.04 2.39 -15.32
CA GLU A 72 -11.73 1.57 -16.51
C GLU A 72 -11.54 2.41 -17.78
N LEU A 73 -12.16 3.60 -17.87
CA LEU A 73 -11.95 4.53 -18.98
C LEU A 73 -10.63 5.30 -18.89
N VAL A 74 -9.98 5.30 -17.73
CA VAL A 74 -8.65 5.88 -17.59
C VAL A 74 -7.64 4.86 -18.09
N ASP A 75 -7.32 4.94 -19.37
CA ASP A 75 -6.12 4.32 -19.91
C ASP A 75 -4.93 4.88 -19.13
N ILE A 76 -4.38 4.08 -18.21
CA ILE A 76 -3.03 4.30 -17.75
C ILE A 76 -2.20 4.25 -19.02
N PRO A 77 -1.37 5.27 -19.34
CA PRO A 77 -0.53 5.22 -20.52
C PRO A 77 0.24 3.92 -20.44
N SER A 78 -0.21 2.96 -21.25
CA SER A 78 0.41 1.67 -21.34
C SER A 78 1.82 2.04 -21.70
N ALA A 79 2.78 1.64 -20.87
CA ALA A 79 4.17 1.63 -21.26
C ALA A 79 4.28 0.58 -22.37
N HIS A 80 3.66 0.85 -23.52
CA HIS A 80 3.92 0.28 -24.82
C HIS A 80 5.40 0.38 -24.96
N ALA A 81 6.08 -0.72 -24.61
CA ALA A 81 7.50 -0.95 -24.67
C ALA A 81 8.27 0.25 -25.20
N ALA A 82 8.33 1.34 -24.42
CA ALA A 82 9.39 2.30 -24.54
C ALA A 82 10.54 1.41 -24.13
N GLY A 83 11.19 0.80 -25.13
CA GLY A 83 12.30 -0.09 -24.92
C GLY A 83 13.25 0.73 -24.11
N PHE A 84 13.20 0.56 -22.80
CA PHE A 84 14.14 1.13 -21.86
C PHE A 84 15.38 0.35 -22.18
N SER A 85 16.06 0.73 -23.27
CA SER A 85 17.32 0.12 -23.63
C SER A 85 18.18 0.44 -22.43
N LEU A 86 18.54 -0.61 -21.71
CA LEU A 86 19.38 -0.53 -20.54
C LEU A 86 20.68 0.24 -20.93
N ALA A 87 21.07 0.14 -22.21
CA ALA A 87 22.07 0.94 -22.89
C ALA A 87 21.85 2.48 -22.87
N ALA A 88 20.63 2.98 -23.09
CA ALA A 88 20.34 4.42 -23.01
C ALA A 88 20.42 4.95 -21.57
N ARG A 89 19.94 4.18 -20.59
CA ARG A 89 20.12 4.53 -19.17
C ARG A 89 21.59 4.47 -18.74
N VAL A 90 22.35 3.47 -19.18
CA VAL A 90 23.79 3.38 -18.89
C VAL A 90 24.55 4.55 -19.49
N ARG A 91 24.21 5.02 -20.70
CA ARG A 91 24.81 6.23 -21.29
C ARG A 91 24.52 7.51 -20.51
N GLN A 92 23.34 7.62 -19.89
CA GLN A 92 22.97 8.80 -19.13
C GLN A 92 23.68 8.88 -17.76
N TYR A 93 24.11 7.74 -17.21
CA TYR A 93 24.84 7.67 -15.93
C TYR A 93 26.34 7.31 -16.07
N SER A 94 26.85 7.08 -17.28
CA SER A 94 28.26 6.69 -17.49
C SER A 94 29.27 7.80 -17.19
N GLY A 95 28.85 9.06 -17.10
CA GLY A 95 29.76 10.17 -16.77
C GLY A 95 30.45 10.01 -15.41
N TRP A 96 29.70 9.55 -14.40
CA TRP A 96 30.25 9.30 -13.07
C TRP A 96 31.03 7.99 -12.99
N ALA A 97 30.58 6.96 -13.72
CA ALA A 97 31.28 5.68 -13.77
C ALA A 97 32.68 5.81 -14.39
N VAL A 98 32.83 6.60 -15.46
CA VAL A 98 34.14 6.89 -16.06
C VAL A 98 35.02 7.68 -15.10
N ALA A 99 34.48 8.67 -14.39
CA ALA A 99 35.22 9.43 -13.37
C ALA A 99 35.72 8.53 -12.22
N ALA A 100 34.89 7.59 -11.76
CA ALA A 100 35.26 6.61 -10.73
C ALA A 100 36.35 5.65 -11.21
N VAL A 101 36.26 5.15 -12.45
CA VAL A 101 37.27 4.26 -13.03
C VAL A 101 38.61 4.98 -13.24
N ILE A 102 38.59 6.23 -13.71
CA ILE A 102 39.79 7.07 -13.84
C ILE A 102 40.39 7.37 -12.46
N GLY A 103 39.56 7.66 -11.45
CA GLY A 103 40.01 7.87 -10.07
C GLY A 103 40.73 6.64 -9.49
N VAL A 104 40.15 5.44 -9.67
CA VAL A 104 40.76 4.18 -9.22
C VAL A 104 42.08 3.89 -9.95
N ALA A 105 42.14 4.11 -11.27
CA ALA A 105 43.36 3.94 -12.03
C ALA A 105 44.47 4.91 -11.59
N PHE A 106 44.13 6.17 -11.32
CA PHE A 106 45.07 7.20 -10.89
C PHE A 106 45.62 6.94 -9.47
N LEU A 107 44.77 6.48 -8.55
CA LEU A 107 45.15 6.05 -7.20
C LEU A 107 46.03 4.79 -7.20
N GLY A 108 45.80 3.87 -8.14
CA GLY A 108 46.66 2.69 -8.34
C GLY A 108 48.06 3.06 -8.80
N THR A 109 48.21 4.07 -9.67
CA THR A 109 49.52 4.52 -10.16
C THR A 109 50.33 5.35 -9.16
N MET A 110 49.69 5.98 -8.17
CA MET A 110 50.40 6.76 -7.13
C MET A 110 51.03 5.92 -6.00
N GLY A 111 50.98 4.58 -6.09
CA GLY A 111 51.68 3.69 -5.13
C GLY A 111 51.12 3.71 -3.70
N VAL A 112 49.94 4.31 -3.49
CA VAL A 112 49.21 4.31 -2.20
C VAL A 112 48.68 2.89 -1.90
N ILE A 113 48.48 2.07 -2.93
CA ILE A 113 48.13 0.65 -2.80
C ILE A 113 49.42 -0.17 -2.95
N LYS A 114 50.06 -0.52 -1.83
CA LYS A 114 51.17 -1.49 -1.84
C LYS A 114 50.61 -2.90 -2.10
N PRO A 115 51.03 -3.63 -3.16
CA PRO A 115 50.65 -5.02 -3.35
C PRO A 115 51.48 -5.86 -2.37
N GLY A 116 51.00 -6.00 -1.14
CA GLY A 116 51.78 -6.57 -0.05
C GLY A 116 50.92 -7.12 1.08
N ALA A 117 50.01 -8.03 0.74
CA ALA A 117 49.52 -9.12 1.59
C ALA A 117 48.40 -9.82 0.84
N SER A 118 48.57 -11.11 0.56
CA SER A 118 47.52 -12.04 0.15
C SER A 118 46.55 -12.24 1.31
N GLY A 119 45.68 -11.26 1.53
CA GLY A 119 44.52 -11.28 2.40
C GLY A 119 43.46 -10.40 1.75
N PRO A 120 42.17 -10.78 1.76
CA PRO A 120 41.13 -10.04 1.05
C PRO A 120 41.03 -8.61 1.60
N ALA A 121 41.47 -7.65 0.79
CA ALA A 121 41.47 -6.23 1.10
C ALA A 121 40.03 -5.71 1.18
N GLN A 122 39.56 -5.49 2.41
CA GLN A 122 38.37 -4.70 2.71
C GLN A 122 38.64 -3.24 2.35
N LEU A 123 38.29 -2.86 1.13
CA LEU A 123 38.09 -1.46 0.74
C LEU A 123 36.80 -0.94 1.40
N GLY A 124 36.91 0.23 2.03
CA GLY A 124 35.85 0.83 2.83
C GLY A 124 34.51 0.96 2.11
N GLY A 125 33.48 0.40 2.75
CA GLY A 125 32.15 0.99 2.80
C GLY A 125 31.04 0.31 2.01
N ILE A 126 31.36 -0.58 1.08
CA ILE A 126 30.37 -1.45 0.44
C ILE A 126 30.98 -2.85 0.39
N SER A 127 31.03 -3.53 1.54
CA SER A 127 31.15 -4.99 1.47
C SER A 127 29.93 -5.47 0.71
N PRO A 128 30.06 -6.12 -0.46
CA PRO A 128 28.94 -6.82 -1.04
C PRO A 128 28.53 -7.85 0.01
N ILE A 129 27.42 -7.58 0.70
CA ILE A 129 26.82 -8.59 1.56
C ILE A 129 26.36 -9.65 0.56
N ALA A 130 27.18 -10.69 0.42
CA ALA A 130 26.87 -11.83 -0.41
C ALA A 130 25.74 -12.58 0.29
N TYR A 131 24.50 -12.21 0.00
CA TYR A 131 23.34 -12.99 0.39
C TYR A 131 23.31 -14.26 -0.46
N GLY A 132 23.09 -15.41 0.18
CA GLY A 132 22.98 -16.70 -0.51
C GLY A 132 21.70 -16.84 -1.33
N SER A 133 20.69 -15.99 -1.07
CA SER A 133 19.45 -15.92 -1.83
C SER A 133 18.77 -14.55 -1.74
N PRO A 134 17.84 -14.21 -2.66
CA PRO A 134 17.00 -13.01 -2.55
C PRO A 134 16.16 -12.97 -1.26
N ASP A 135 15.67 -14.14 -0.81
CA ASP A 135 14.92 -14.23 0.44
C ASP A 135 15.79 -13.89 1.65
N GLU A 136 17.06 -14.30 1.65
CA GLU A 136 17.99 -13.94 2.72
C GLU A 136 18.27 -12.43 2.75
N ALA A 137 18.42 -11.79 1.58
CA ALA A 137 18.57 -10.35 1.47
C ALA A 137 17.36 -9.61 2.04
N LEU A 138 16.16 -10.10 1.74
CA LEU A 138 14.92 -9.54 2.25
C LEU A 138 14.75 -9.78 3.76
N GLN A 139 15.08 -10.97 4.27
CA GLN A 139 15.04 -11.22 5.72
C GLN A 139 16.03 -10.33 6.46
N ALA A 140 17.21 -10.07 5.89
CA ALA A 140 18.15 -9.10 6.42
C ALA A 140 17.55 -7.69 6.42
N TYR A 141 16.90 -7.27 5.33
CA TYR A 141 16.19 -6.00 5.25
C TYR A 141 15.12 -5.85 6.31
N LEU A 142 14.22 -6.83 6.44
CA LEU A 142 13.12 -6.82 7.41
C LEU A 142 13.64 -6.73 8.85
N ARG A 143 14.68 -7.51 9.18
CA ARG A 143 15.32 -7.48 10.50
C ARG A 143 15.93 -6.11 10.80
N THR A 144 16.78 -5.60 9.91
CA THR A 144 17.41 -4.28 10.09
C THR A 144 16.38 -3.15 10.10
N GLY A 145 15.31 -3.27 9.30
CA GLY A 145 14.21 -2.32 9.25
C GLY A 145 13.40 -2.31 10.55
N LYS A 146 13.10 -3.48 11.13
CA LYS A 146 12.42 -3.61 12.42
C LYS A 146 13.27 -3.07 13.57
N GLU A 147 14.56 -3.39 13.60
CA GLU A 147 15.51 -2.85 14.58
C GLU A 147 15.58 -1.31 14.56
N LYS A 148 15.44 -0.71 13.37
CA LYS A 148 15.42 0.75 13.19
C LYS A 148 14.04 1.40 13.35
N GLY A 149 12.99 0.61 13.59
CA GLY A 149 11.60 1.09 13.62
C GLY A 149 11.07 1.61 12.27
N LEU A 150 11.75 1.28 11.17
CA LEU A 150 11.34 1.64 9.80
C LEU A 150 10.33 0.65 9.24
N VAL A 151 10.47 -0.63 9.55
CA VAL A 151 9.50 -1.66 9.14
C VAL A 151 8.55 -1.91 10.30
N VAL A 152 7.26 -1.74 10.05
CA VAL A 152 6.19 -2.04 11.01
C VAL A 152 5.89 -3.53 10.98
N GLU A 153 5.54 -4.04 9.80
CA GLU A 153 5.10 -5.43 9.62
C GLU A 153 5.25 -5.89 8.17
N GLU A 154 5.27 -7.20 7.95
CA GLU A 154 5.11 -7.83 6.64
C GLU A 154 3.66 -8.29 6.51
N ILE A 155 2.94 -7.78 5.51
CA ILE A 155 1.55 -8.17 5.26
C ILE A 155 1.56 -9.50 4.49
N PRO A 156 0.63 -10.44 4.80
CA PRO A 156 0.52 -11.69 4.07
C PRO A 156 0.55 -11.51 2.54
N SER A 157 1.37 -12.31 1.87
CA SER A 157 1.52 -12.21 0.41
C SER A 157 0.23 -12.55 -0.31
N VAL A 158 -0.09 -11.79 -1.34
CA VAL A 158 -1.26 -12.02 -2.19
C VAL A 158 -0.83 -12.75 -3.45
N LEU A 159 -1.45 -13.89 -3.72
CA LEU A 159 -1.26 -14.64 -4.97
C LEU A 159 -1.88 -13.84 -6.13
N ILE A 160 -1.07 -13.52 -7.15
CA ILE A 160 -1.55 -12.86 -8.37
C ILE A 160 -1.95 -13.90 -9.40
N ASP A 161 -1.06 -14.85 -9.66
CA ASP A 161 -1.23 -15.83 -10.73
C ASP A 161 -0.53 -17.14 -10.38
N ALA A 162 -1.07 -18.24 -10.88
CA ALA A 162 -0.49 -19.56 -10.77
C ALA A 162 -0.75 -20.34 -12.06
N ARG A 163 0.31 -20.58 -12.84
CA ARG A 163 0.21 -21.33 -14.10
C ARG A 163 1.05 -22.60 -14.07
N VAL A 164 0.55 -23.66 -14.67
CA VAL A 164 1.33 -24.89 -14.88
C VAL A 164 2.23 -24.64 -16.09
N ILE A 165 3.53 -24.87 -15.93
CA ILE A 165 4.47 -24.85 -17.06
C ILE A 165 4.48 -26.25 -17.67
N ASP A 166 4.23 -26.33 -18.98
CA ASP A 166 4.06 -27.58 -19.72
C ASP A 166 5.20 -28.60 -19.48
N GLY A 167 4.80 -29.87 -19.44
CA GLY A 167 5.71 -31.01 -19.59
C GLY A 167 6.46 -31.50 -18.36
N GLY A 168 6.16 -31.03 -17.14
CA GLY A 168 6.90 -31.50 -15.96
C GLY A 168 6.27 -31.28 -14.58
N GLY A 169 4.97 -31.00 -14.50
CA GLY A 169 4.29 -30.78 -13.21
C GLY A 169 4.77 -29.55 -12.43
N ARG A 170 5.60 -28.71 -13.04
CA ARG A 170 6.10 -27.47 -12.43
C ARG A 170 5.03 -26.40 -12.51
N LYS A 171 4.91 -25.61 -11.45
CA LYS A 171 4.00 -24.46 -11.37
C LYS A 171 4.83 -23.20 -11.24
N GLU A 172 4.50 -22.21 -12.04
CA GLU A 172 4.94 -20.84 -11.85
C GLU A 172 3.91 -20.14 -10.96
N VAL A 173 4.37 -19.48 -9.92
CA VAL A 173 3.53 -18.76 -8.96
C VAL A 173 4.05 -17.34 -8.89
N VAL A 174 3.18 -16.39 -9.18
CA VAL A 174 3.46 -14.96 -9.08
C VAL A 174 2.67 -14.42 -7.89
N TYR A 175 3.36 -13.81 -6.93
CA TYR A 175 2.75 -13.22 -5.75
C TYR A 175 3.33 -11.84 -5.47
N VAL A 176 2.54 -10.98 -4.83
CA VAL A 176 3.02 -9.71 -4.26
C VAL A 176 3.30 -9.94 -2.79
N ARG A 177 4.51 -9.59 -2.35
CA ARG A 177 4.86 -9.47 -0.93
C ARG A 177 4.81 -7.99 -0.56
N GLN A 178 4.02 -7.64 0.45
CA GLN A 178 3.84 -6.25 0.87
C GLN A 178 4.53 -6.03 2.22
N ILE A 179 5.31 -4.95 2.32
CA ILE A 179 6.04 -4.57 3.53
C ILE A 179 5.50 -3.22 3.96
N LEU A 180 5.03 -3.13 5.20
CA LEU A 180 4.55 -1.88 5.76
C LEU A 180 5.71 -1.14 6.41
N GLU A 181 6.05 0.03 5.85
CA GLU A 181 7.11 0.90 6.36
C GLU A 181 6.55 2.17 6.99
N ARG A 182 7.20 2.61 8.06
CA ARG A 182 6.93 3.87 8.75
C ARG A 182 8.03 4.86 8.41
N LYS A 183 7.62 5.99 7.85
CA LYS A 183 8.50 7.14 7.65
C LYS A 183 7.88 8.38 8.28
N ILE A 184 8.61 8.98 9.21
CA ILE A 184 8.26 10.29 9.76
C ILE A 184 8.86 11.32 8.81
N VAL A 185 8.01 12.08 8.14
CA VAL A 185 8.41 13.17 7.24
C VAL A 185 7.96 14.49 7.83
N THR A 186 8.80 15.53 7.70
CA THR A 186 8.46 16.88 8.17
C THR A 186 7.40 17.50 7.26
N ASP A 187 7.59 17.35 5.95
CA ASP A 187 6.68 17.85 4.94
C ASP A 187 6.24 16.68 4.05
N LEU A 188 4.93 16.45 3.99
CA LEU A 188 4.33 15.51 3.05
C LEU A 188 3.61 16.32 1.97
N LEU A 189 4.16 16.31 0.76
CA LEU A 189 3.50 16.83 -0.41
C LEU A 189 2.65 15.72 -1.00
N VAL A 190 1.32 15.89 -0.96
CA VAL A 190 0.40 14.96 -1.63
C VAL A 190 0.04 15.57 -2.97
N PRO A 191 0.27 14.87 -4.10
CA PRO A 191 -0.25 15.30 -5.38
C PRO A 191 -1.78 15.33 -5.31
N SER A 192 -2.37 16.51 -5.40
CA SER A 192 -3.81 16.68 -5.59
C SER A 192 -4.10 17.02 -7.04
N VAL A 193 -5.09 16.37 -7.62
CA VAL A 193 -5.62 16.73 -8.93
C VAL A 193 -6.77 17.70 -8.70
N GLU A 194 -6.61 18.94 -9.13
CA GLU A 194 -7.69 19.93 -9.11
C GLU A 194 -8.09 20.27 -10.54
N VAL A 195 -9.38 20.56 -10.71
CA VAL A 195 -9.94 21.04 -11.96
C VAL A 195 -9.96 22.55 -11.90
N ASP A 196 -9.26 23.21 -12.83
CA ASP A 196 -9.27 24.67 -12.91
C ASP A 196 -10.60 25.22 -13.45
N GLU A 197 -10.73 26.54 -13.47
CA GLU A 197 -11.91 27.24 -13.99
C GLU A 197 -12.21 26.97 -15.48
N ASN A 198 -11.25 26.42 -16.23
CA ASN A 198 -11.40 26.03 -17.63
C ASN A 198 -11.71 24.53 -17.79
N GLY A 199 -11.91 23.80 -16.69
CA GLY A 199 -12.15 22.36 -16.72
C GLY A 199 -10.90 21.50 -16.93
N GLN A 200 -9.70 22.07 -16.92
CA GLN A 200 -8.47 21.30 -17.07
C GLN A 200 -8.00 20.73 -15.73
N ARG A 201 -7.66 19.43 -15.72
CA ARG A 201 -7.05 18.77 -14.56
C ARG A 201 -5.58 19.19 -14.47
N ARG A 202 -5.21 19.87 -13.38
CA ARG A 202 -3.81 20.23 -13.09
C ARG A 202 -3.36 19.55 -11.80
N LEU A 203 -2.12 19.09 -11.82
CA LEU A 203 -1.46 18.51 -10.65
C LEU A 203 -0.96 19.67 -9.78
N PHE A 204 -1.45 19.73 -8.54
CA PHE A 204 -0.96 20.66 -7.54
C PHE A 204 -0.30 19.87 -6.42
N GLU A 205 0.84 20.35 -5.93
CA GLU A 205 1.42 19.88 -4.70
C GLU A 205 0.77 20.64 -3.56
N ARG A 206 -0.16 20.00 -2.86
CA ARG A 206 -0.67 20.55 -1.60
C ARG A 206 0.19 20.02 -0.46
N PRO A 207 0.73 20.88 0.41
CA PRO A 207 1.23 20.40 1.69
C PRO A 207 0.04 19.74 2.39
N VAL A 208 0.21 18.51 2.84
CA VAL A 208 -0.77 17.89 3.74
C VAL A 208 -0.82 18.81 4.93
N GLY A 209 -1.95 19.52 5.08
CA GLY A 209 -2.12 20.52 6.13
C GLY A 209 -1.64 19.92 7.44
N THR A 210 -0.85 20.69 8.19
CA THR A 210 -0.33 20.27 9.49
C THR A 210 -1.48 19.63 10.23
N VAL A 211 -1.41 18.32 10.49
CA VAL A 211 -2.43 17.64 11.27
C VAL A 211 -2.40 18.36 12.61
N THR A 212 -3.33 19.29 12.81
CA THR A 212 -3.46 20.02 14.05
C THR A 212 -3.86 18.94 15.04
N SER A 213 -2.89 18.40 15.77
CA SER A 213 -3.15 17.41 16.82
C SER A 213 -4.34 17.92 17.61
N PRO A 214 -5.42 17.13 17.75
CA PRO A 214 -6.58 17.56 18.51
C PRO A 214 -6.07 18.03 19.87
N ARG A 215 -6.31 19.32 20.16
CA ARG A 215 -5.88 19.99 21.38
C ARG A 215 -6.37 19.10 22.53
N SER A 216 -5.46 18.51 23.31
CA SER A 216 -5.84 17.72 24.49
C SER A 216 -6.81 18.56 25.31
N PRO A 217 -7.99 18.04 25.69
CA PRO A 217 -8.92 18.79 26.51
C PRO A 217 -8.18 19.15 27.80
N GLU A 218 -8.02 20.45 28.04
CA GLU A 218 -7.52 20.96 29.31
C GLU A 218 -8.45 20.43 30.40
N GLY A 219 -7.90 19.58 31.26
CA GLY A 219 -8.66 19.02 32.38
C GLY A 219 -9.15 20.14 33.31
N PRO A 220 -10.35 20.01 33.90
CA PRO A 220 -10.83 20.98 34.88
C PRO A 220 -9.94 20.95 36.13
N VAL A 221 -9.58 22.15 36.61
CA VAL A 221 -8.89 22.41 37.89
C VAL A 221 -9.87 22.29 39.05
#